data_AF-A0A544TVW6-F1
#
_entry.id   AF-A0A544TVW6-F1
#
_cell.length_a   1.000
_cell.length_b   1.000
_cell.length_c   1.000
_cell.angle_alpha   90.00
_cell.angle_beta   90.00
_cell.angle_gamma   90.00
#
_symmetry.space_group_name_H-M   'P 1'
#
loop_
_entity.id
_entity.type
_entity.pdbx_description
1 polymer ?
#
loop_
_entity_poly.entity_id
_entity_poly.type
_entity_poly.pdbx_seq_one_letter_code
_entity_poly.pdbx_strand_id
1 'polypeptide(L)'
;MTITAHLTGLKVGSKDNPVRGGGIFISGAGNVGGVLEVDLLETGEIHSNGKIKQGTPDVITGGVFVVHGAYVEKVVNKGPVTTYGVNDMVLDNWGIVSEWIAEDKITSHGPSGIGFVNFNEIETIRILSNIETNGVGARGFNVYAGSAKHAEFQRIVTHANASVGIQVSRPVGILIIHEDIETYGGEGESLVKGVITQLSADGLSVKEGGTIDKVEIGGKIVTNGPNVNSLHVQGEIKAISVKGGIYSKGFGSKAVLIENGGVSLNGIEIYEQSTN
;
A
#
# COMPACT_ATOMS: atom_id res chain seq x y z
N MET A 1 -24.87 -18.06 -11.12
CA MET A 1 -23.88 -18.91 -11.81
C MET A 1 -22.54 -18.66 -11.14
N THR A 2 -21.85 -19.72 -10.78
CA THR A 2 -20.50 -19.66 -10.19
C THR A 2 -19.54 -20.35 -11.13
N ILE A 3 -18.41 -19.69 -11.40
CA ILE A 3 -17.28 -20.26 -12.13
C ILE A 3 -16.19 -20.49 -11.11
N THR A 4 -15.59 -21.68 -11.11
CA THR A 4 -14.44 -22.00 -10.26
C THR A 4 -13.17 -22.04 -11.11
N ALA A 5 -12.04 -21.59 -10.57
CA ALA A 5 -10.75 -21.65 -11.26
C ALA A 5 -9.58 -21.94 -10.32
N HIS A 6 -8.57 -22.62 -10.85
CA HIS A 6 -7.25 -22.80 -10.23
C HIS A 6 -6.22 -22.32 -11.23
N LEU A 7 -5.46 -21.27 -10.91
CA LEU A 7 -4.63 -20.53 -11.85
C LEU A 7 -3.18 -20.53 -11.39
N THR A 8 -2.27 -21.09 -12.16
CA THR A 8 -0.85 -21.18 -11.79
C THR A 8 0.09 -20.80 -12.91
N GLY A 9 1.31 -20.39 -12.56
CA GLY A 9 2.37 -20.08 -13.51
C GLY A 9 2.13 -18.85 -14.39
N LEU A 10 1.17 -17.98 -14.03
CA LEU A 10 0.85 -16.80 -14.83
C LEU A 10 1.97 -15.76 -14.76
N LYS A 11 2.41 -15.25 -15.92
CA LYS A 11 3.44 -14.22 -16.03
C LYS A 11 3.02 -13.20 -17.08
N VAL A 12 3.38 -11.94 -16.91
CA VAL A 12 3.00 -10.87 -17.85
C VAL A 12 4.13 -9.90 -18.08
N GLY A 13 4.53 -9.72 -19.34
CA GLY A 13 5.60 -8.78 -19.71
C GLY A 13 6.98 -9.19 -19.18
N SER A 14 7.96 -8.33 -19.40
CA SER A 14 9.30 -8.41 -18.81
C SER A 14 9.82 -7.01 -18.50
N LYS A 15 10.90 -6.90 -17.72
CA LYS A 15 11.55 -5.61 -17.42
C LYS A 15 11.83 -4.76 -18.66
N ASP A 16 12.34 -5.38 -19.73
CA ASP A 16 12.70 -4.68 -20.97
C ASP A 16 11.48 -4.43 -21.87
N ASN A 17 10.42 -5.22 -21.71
CA ASN A 17 9.21 -5.16 -22.52
C ASN A 17 7.95 -5.30 -21.63
N PRO A 18 7.62 -4.28 -20.83
CA PRO A 18 6.40 -4.31 -20.03
C PRO A 18 5.18 -4.31 -20.94
N VAL A 19 4.14 -5.05 -20.54
CA VAL A 19 2.87 -5.04 -21.29
C VAL A 19 2.24 -3.64 -21.23
N ARG A 20 1.58 -3.22 -22.30
CA ARG A 20 0.81 -1.97 -22.30
C ARG A 20 -0.60 -2.22 -21.75
N GLY A 21 -1.05 -1.39 -20.82
CA GLY A 21 -2.33 -1.56 -20.14
C GLY A 21 -2.15 -2.20 -18.76
N GLY A 22 -2.79 -3.33 -18.50
CA GLY A 22 -2.75 -4.02 -17.21
C GLY A 22 -2.06 -5.38 -17.27
N GLY A 23 -1.73 -5.89 -16.09
CA GLY A 23 -1.28 -7.26 -15.86
C GLY A 23 -2.46 -8.23 -15.77
N ILE A 24 -2.56 -8.95 -14.65
CA ILE A 24 -3.56 -10.00 -14.43
C ILE A 24 -4.76 -9.42 -13.70
N PHE A 25 -5.96 -9.63 -14.26
CA PHE A 25 -7.23 -9.21 -13.67
C PHE A 25 -8.13 -10.43 -13.55
N ILE A 26 -8.57 -10.75 -12.34
CA ILE A 26 -9.60 -11.76 -12.10
C ILE A 26 -10.85 -11.10 -11.55
N SER A 27 -12.01 -11.41 -12.14
CA SER A 27 -13.25 -10.69 -11.87
C SER A 27 -14.43 -11.64 -12.01
N GLY A 28 -15.43 -11.46 -11.15
CA GLY A 28 -16.79 -11.88 -11.46
C GLY A 28 -17.48 -10.86 -12.37
N ALA A 29 -18.80 -10.96 -12.47
CA ALA A 29 -19.63 -9.96 -13.15
C ALA A 29 -20.16 -8.90 -12.16
N GLY A 30 -19.26 -8.33 -11.36
CA GLY A 30 -19.58 -7.33 -10.33
C GLY A 30 -20.36 -7.90 -9.14
N ASN A 31 -21.04 -7.02 -8.39
CA ASN A 31 -21.68 -7.38 -7.12
C ASN A 31 -23.04 -8.10 -7.26
N VAL A 32 -23.61 -8.13 -8.46
CA VAL A 32 -24.97 -8.67 -8.71
C VAL A 32 -24.99 -9.78 -9.77
N GLY A 33 -23.84 -10.06 -10.39
CA GLY A 33 -23.71 -10.99 -11.50
C GLY A 33 -23.17 -12.36 -11.10
N GLY A 34 -22.63 -13.09 -12.08
CA GLY A 34 -21.93 -14.35 -11.85
C GLY A 34 -20.67 -14.17 -11.00
N VAL A 35 -20.39 -15.16 -10.16
CA VAL A 35 -19.28 -15.16 -9.21
C VAL A 35 -18.12 -15.96 -9.78
N LEU A 36 -16.89 -15.48 -9.54
CA LEU A 36 -15.66 -16.25 -9.76
C LEU A 36 -15.09 -16.69 -8.40
N GLU A 37 -15.01 -17.99 -8.17
CA GLU A 37 -14.33 -18.58 -7.02
C GLU A 37 -12.97 -19.12 -7.46
N VAL A 38 -11.91 -18.71 -6.77
CA VAL A 38 -10.54 -19.12 -7.09
C VAL A 38 -9.90 -19.68 -5.83
N ASP A 39 -9.52 -20.95 -5.83
CA ASP A 39 -8.80 -21.55 -4.71
C ASP A 39 -7.34 -21.08 -4.68
N LEU A 40 -6.71 -20.98 -5.86
CA LEU A 40 -5.35 -20.46 -6.01
C LEU A 40 -5.21 -19.58 -7.25
N LEU A 41 -4.70 -18.36 -7.05
CA LEU A 41 -4.11 -17.51 -8.08
C LEU A 41 -2.60 -17.40 -7.83
N GLU A 42 -1.80 -18.10 -8.62
CA GLU A 42 -0.34 -18.05 -8.55
C GLU A 42 0.26 -17.37 -9.78
N THR A 43 1.12 -16.38 -9.54
CA THR A 43 1.84 -15.64 -10.57
C THR A 43 3.35 -15.73 -10.37
N GLY A 44 4.10 -15.62 -11.48
CA GLY A 44 5.53 -15.31 -11.47
C GLY A 44 5.77 -13.82 -11.67
N GLU A 45 6.83 -13.50 -12.41
CA GLU A 45 7.22 -12.13 -12.77
C GLU A 45 6.14 -11.40 -13.58
N ILE A 46 5.88 -10.14 -13.21
CA ILE A 46 4.91 -9.26 -13.87
C ILE A 46 5.51 -7.86 -14.07
N HIS A 47 5.39 -7.35 -15.29
CA HIS A 47 5.76 -6.01 -15.71
C HIS A 47 4.65 -5.37 -16.55
N SER A 48 4.03 -4.32 -16.05
CA SER A 48 2.95 -3.60 -16.76
C SER A 48 3.16 -2.09 -16.77
N ASN A 49 2.73 -1.46 -17.86
CA ASN A 49 2.71 0.00 -18.00
C ASN A 49 1.36 0.42 -18.57
N GLY A 50 0.53 1.06 -17.74
CA GLY A 50 -0.81 1.50 -18.10
C GLY A 50 -0.89 2.46 -19.27
N LYS A 51 0.18 3.22 -19.51
CA LYS A 51 0.17 4.36 -20.45
C LYS A 51 -0.98 5.35 -20.17
N ILE A 52 -1.45 5.39 -18.93
CA ILE A 52 -2.43 6.37 -18.46
C ILE A 52 -1.77 7.75 -18.53
N LYS A 53 -2.50 8.71 -19.11
CA LYS A 53 -2.02 10.10 -19.20
C LYS A 53 -2.03 10.73 -17.81
N GLN A 54 -0.98 11.44 -17.44
CA GLN A 54 -0.93 12.19 -16.18
C GLN A 54 -2.10 13.18 -16.07
N GLY A 55 -2.65 13.29 -14.86
CA GLY A 55 -3.84 14.11 -14.60
C GLY A 55 -5.16 13.45 -15.00
N THR A 56 -5.17 12.13 -15.25
CA THR A 56 -6.41 11.36 -15.47
C THR A 56 -6.89 10.80 -14.13
N PRO A 57 -7.95 11.35 -13.52
CA PRO A 57 -8.33 11.00 -12.15
C PRO A 57 -9.02 9.63 -11.99
N ASP A 58 -9.79 9.20 -13.00
CA ASP A 58 -10.73 8.09 -12.83
C ASP A 58 -10.31 6.81 -13.59
N VAL A 59 -9.02 6.72 -13.92
CA VAL A 59 -8.47 5.54 -14.62
C VAL A 59 -7.29 5.03 -13.82
N ILE A 60 -7.38 3.75 -13.45
CA ILE A 60 -6.31 2.99 -12.80
C ILE A 60 -6.09 1.67 -13.55
N THR A 61 -4.93 1.07 -13.34
CA THR A 61 -4.61 -0.28 -13.77
C THR A 61 -3.60 -0.88 -12.80
N GLY A 62 -3.09 -2.08 -13.07
CA GLY A 62 -1.97 -2.58 -12.29
C GLY A 62 -1.43 -3.94 -12.65
N GLY A 63 -0.59 -4.47 -11.77
CA GLY A 63 0.08 -5.76 -11.95
C GLY A 63 -0.84 -6.95 -11.71
N VAL A 64 -1.44 -7.05 -10.52
CA VAL A 64 -2.41 -8.11 -10.18
C VAL A 64 -3.62 -7.53 -9.47
N PHE A 65 -4.79 -7.75 -10.04
CA PHE A 65 -6.07 -7.18 -9.61
C PHE A 65 -7.06 -8.30 -9.29
N VAL A 66 -7.57 -8.31 -8.06
CA VAL A 66 -8.75 -9.10 -7.68
C VAL A 66 -9.94 -8.15 -7.68
N VAL A 67 -10.84 -8.31 -8.64
CA VAL A 67 -11.92 -7.36 -8.92
C VAL A 67 -13.24 -7.84 -8.30
N HIS A 68 -14.22 -6.96 -8.17
CA HIS A 68 -15.56 -7.27 -7.64
C HIS A 68 -16.19 -8.53 -8.26
N GLY A 69 -16.88 -9.30 -7.42
CA GLY A 69 -17.47 -10.59 -7.79
C GLY A 69 -16.47 -11.75 -7.85
N ALA A 70 -15.19 -11.52 -7.55
CA ALA A 70 -14.20 -12.57 -7.31
C ALA A 70 -14.00 -12.83 -5.81
N TYR A 71 -13.97 -14.11 -5.46
CA TYR A 71 -13.61 -14.63 -4.14
C TYR A 71 -12.39 -15.52 -4.31
N VAL A 72 -11.28 -15.17 -3.65
CA VAL A 72 -10.01 -15.85 -3.82
C VAL A 72 -9.55 -16.36 -2.46
N GLU A 73 -9.38 -17.66 -2.33
CA GLU A 73 -8.84 -18.24 -1.11
C GLU A 73 -7.37 -17.85 -0.96
N LYS A 74 -6.55 -18.05 -2.00
CA LYS A 74 -5.13 -17.72 -1.95
C LYS A 74 -4.60 -17.05 -3.21
N VAL A 75 -3.94 -15.90 -3.05
CA VAL A 75 -3.11 -15.27 -4.08
C VAL A 75 -1.64 -15.44 -3.71
N VAL A 76 -0.81 -15.91 -4.64
CA VAL A 76 0.64 -16.05 -4.46
C VAL A 76 1.37 -15.40 -5.62
N ASN A 77 2.12 -14.33 -5.35
CA ASN A 77 3.07 -13.77 -6.29
C ASN A 77 4.47 -14.31 -5.95
N LYS A 78 4.92 -15.31 -6.71
CA LYS A 78 6.25 -15.95 -6.54
C LYS A 78 7.40 -15.12 -7.09
N GLY A 79 7.12 -14.25 -8.06
CA GLY A 79 8.09 -13.37 -8.69
C GLY A 79 7.79 -11.90 -8.44
N PRO A 80 8.69 -11.00 -8.86
CA PRO A 80 8.50 -9.58 -8.65
C PRO A 80 7.34 -9.06 -9.49
N VAL A 81 6.63 -8.07 -8.95
CA VAL A 81 5.55 -7.36 -9.65
C VAL A 81 5.98 -5.90 -9.76
N THR A 82 6.11 -5.40 -10.98
CA THR A 82 6.56 -4.03 -11.24
C THR A 82 5.61 -3.28 -12.17
N THR A 83 5.24 -2.07 -11.76
CA THR A 83 4.45 -1.15 -12.60
C THR A 83 5.18 0.14 -12.91
N TYR A 84 4.89 0.71 -14.09
CA TYR A 84 5.67 1.82 -14.64
C TYR A 84 4.86 3.10 -14.93
N GLY A 85 3.55 3.01 -15.07
CA GLY A 85 2.67 4.09 -15.48
C GLY A 85 2.04 4.87 -14.32
N VAL A 86 1.44 6.01 -14.66
CA VAL A 86 0.66 6.82 -13.73
C VAL A 86 -0.57 6.04 -13.27
N ASN A 87 -0.90 6.06 -11.98
CA ASN A 87 -2.03 5.31 -11.39
C ASN A 87 -1.94 3.79 -11.64
N ASP A 88 -0.74 3.26 -11.89
CA ASP A 88 -0.54 1.82 -11.97
C ASP A 88 -0.29 1.28 -10.55
N MET A 89 -1.31 0.66 -9.97
CA MET A 89 -1.18 -0.07 -8.70
C MET A 89 -0.39 -1.35 -8.93
N VAL A 90 0.44 -1.78 -7.98
CA VAL A 90 1.19 -3.03 -8.17
C VAL A 90 0.29 -4.21 -7.88
N LEU A 91 -0.33 -4.22 -6.69
CA LEU A 91 -1.33 -5.18 -6.26
C LEU A 91 -2.59 -4.44 -5.78
N ASP A 92 -3.77 -4.85 -6.24
CA ASP A 92 -5.04 -4.17 -5.93
C ASP A 92 -6.16 -5.16 -5.64
N ASN A 93 -6.82 -4.99 -4.48
CA ASN A 93 -7.91 -5.84 -4.03
C ASN A 93 -9.24 -5.08 -3.92
N TRP A 94 -10.17 -5.42 -4.82
CA TRP A 94 -11.57 -4.96 -4.83
C TRP A 94 -12.54 -6.14 -4.58
N GLY A 95 -12.08 -7.38 -4.70
CA GLY A 95 -12.83 -8.59 -4.39
C GLY A 95 -12.72 -9.01 -2.93
N ILE A 96 -12.91 -10.29 -2.63
CA ILE A 96 -12.74 -10.84 -1.28
C ILE A 96 -11.58 -11.84 -1.33
N VAL A 97 -10.55 -11.61 -0.51
CA VAL A 97 -9.33 -12.44 -0.49
C VAL A 97 -9.08 -12.98 0.90
N SER A 98 -8.87 -14.28 1.05
CA SER A 98 -8.52 -14.85 2.36
C SER A 98 -7.04 -14.63 2.66
N GLU A 99 -6.15 -15.09 1.77
CA GLU A 99 -4.71 -14.91 1.93
C GLU A 99 -4.06 -14.37 0.65
N TRP A 100 -3.24 -13.34 0.77
CA TRP A 100 -2.38 -12.84 -0.30
C TRP A 100 -0.93 -12.86 0.17
N ILE A 101 -0.06 -13.51 -0.59
CA ILE A 101 1.38 -13.58 -0.32
C ILE A 101 2.14 -13.09 -1.54
N ALA A 102 3.00 -12.10 -1.39
CA ALA A 102 4.05 -11.79 -2.35
C ALA A 102 5.40 -12.18 -1.76
N GLU A 103 6.08 -13.12 -2.42
CA GLU A 103 7.36 -13.67 -1.96
C GLU A 103 8.54 -12.76 -2.33
N ASP A 104 8.41 -12.00 -3.41
CA ASP A 104 9.46 -11.13 -3.93
C ASP A 104 9.02 -9.65 -3.90
N LYS A 105 9.95 -8.76 -4.24
CA LYS A 105 9.80 -7.31 -4.20
C LYS A 105 8.68 -6.85 -5.14
N ILE A 106 7.89 -5.89 -4.65
CA ILE A 106 6.91 -5.18 -5.47
C ILE A 106 7.34 -3.73 -5.67
N THR A 107 7.21 -3.22 -6.90
CA THR A 107 7.74 -1.90 -7.27
C THR A 107 6.76 -1.10 -8.09
N SER A 108 6.54 0.17 -7.71
CA SER A 108 5.87 1.15 -8.57
C SER A 108 6.83 2.28 -8.92
N HIS A 109 6.90 2.63 -10.21
CA HIS A 109 7.71 3.75 -10.68
C HIS A 109 6.89 5.02 -10.99
N GLY A 110 5.61 4.86 -11.36
CA GLY A 110 4.80 5.96 -11.85
C GLY A 110 4.16 6.82 -10.74
N PRO A 111 3.81 8.08 -11.05
CA PRO A 111 3.03 8.94 -10.14
C PRO A 111 1.74 8.27 -9.66
N SER A 112 1.40 8.50 -8.39
CA SER A 112 0.20 7.97 -7.73
C SER A 112 0.05 6.43 -7.78
N GLY A 113 1.12 5.70 -8.12
CA GLY A 113 1.14 4.25 -8.02
C GLY A 113 1.20 3.79 -6.56
N ILE A 114 0.61 2.63 -6.26
CA ILE A 114 0.57 2.09 -4.91
C ILE A 114 1.11 0.65 -4.92
N GLY A 115 1.97 0.30 -3.97
CA GLY A 115 2.48 -1.07 -3.81
C GLY A 115 1.33 -2.06 -3.60
N PHE A 116 0.58 -1.89 -2.51
CA PHE A 116 -0.65 -2.66 -2.29
C PHE A 116 -1.78 -1.74 -1.85
N VAL A 117 -2.94 -1.86 -2.50
CA VAL A 117 -4.14 -1.11 -2.13
C VAL A 117 -5.34 -2.04 -1.94
N ASN A 118 -6.12 -1.74 -0.90
CA ASN A 118 -7.31 -2.50 -0.53
C ASN A 118 -8.57 -1.63 -0.56
N PHE A 119 -9.59 -2.15 -1.23
CA PHE A 119 -10.91 -1.55 -1.36
C PHE A 119 -12.05 -2.42 -0.80
N ASN A 120 -11.76 -3.63 -0.31
CA ASN A 120 -12.77 -4.56 0.18
C ASN A 120 -12.17 -5.49 1.25
N GLU A 121 -12.71 -6.68 1.49
CA GLU A 121 -12.22 -7.55 2.57
C GLU A 121 -10.99 -8.35 2.17
N ILE A 122 -9.95 -8.26 3.01
CA ILE A 122 -8.82 -9.18 2.99
C ILE A 122 -8.54 -9.70 4.40
N GLU A 123 -8.42 -11.01 4.58
CA GLU A 123 -8.05 -11.52 5.91
C GLU A 123 -6.56 -11.31 6.16
N THR A 124 -5.70 -11.82 5.28
CA THR A 124 -4.25 -11.75 5.45
C THR A 124 -3.55 -11.27 4.19
N ILE A 125 -2.67 -10.28 4.32
CA ILE A 125 -1.68 -9.89 3.31
C ILE A 125 -0.27 -10.00 3.91
N ARG A 126 0.61 -10.71 3.21
CA ARG A 126 2.04 -10.76 3.51
C ARG A 126 2.87 -10.39 2.29
N ILE A 127 3.79 -9.43 2.44
CA ILE A 127 4.81 -9.16 1.42
C ILE A 127 6.17 -9.41 2.07
N LEU A 128 6.76 -10.54 1.70
CA LEU A 128 7.95 -11.12 2.36
C LEU A 128 9.26 -10.42 1.95
N SER A 129 9.18 -9.52 0.97
CA SER A 129 10.28 -8.70 0.48
C SER A 129 9.89 -7.21 0.52
N ASN A 130 10.69 -6.36 -0.10
CA ASN A 130 10.49 -4.91 -0.02
C ASN A 130 9.30 -4.44 -0.86
N ILE A 131 8.60 -3.43 -0.34
CA ILE A 131 7.70 -2.58 -1.12
C ILE A 131 8.45 -1.29 -1.45
N GLU A 132 8.59 -0.97 -2.74
CA GLU A 132 9.23 0.27 -3.19
C GLU A 132 8.33 1.08 -4.14
N THR A 133 8.06 2.34 -3.81
CA THR A 133 7.30 3.23 -4.69
C THR A 133 7.99 4.56 -4.92
N ASN A 134 8.05 5.02 -6.17
CA ASN A 134 8.96 6.11 -6.56
C ASN A 134 8.26 7.36 -7.11
N GLY A 135 6.96 7.30 -7.38
CA GLY A 135 6.22 8.39 -7.99
C GLY A 135 5.73 9.43 -6.99
N VAL A 136 5.55 10.67 -7.46
CA VAL A 136 4.85 11.71 -6.70
C VAL A 136 3.45 11.20 -6.30
N GLY A 137 3.09 11.35 -5.02
CA GLY A 137 1.81 10.89 -4.48
C GLY A 137 1.69 9.37 -4.34
N ALA A 138 2.77 8.60 -4.54
CA ALA A 138 2.76 7.15 -4.46
C ALA A 138 2.64 6.65 -3.01
N ARG A 139 2.19 5.40 -2.83
CA ARG A 139 2.06 4.81 -1.49
C ARG A 139 2.61 3.40 -1.41
N GLY A 140 3.18 3.02 -0.28
CA GLY A 140 3.61 1.63 -0.06
C GLY A 140 2.41 0.70 0.11
N PHE A 141 1.65 0.92 1.19
CA PHE A 141 0.44 0.16 1.51
C PHE A 141 -0.73 1.08 1.85
N ASN A 142 -1.93 0.76 1.39
CA ASN A 142 -3.09 1.60 1.61
C ASN A 142 -4.41 0.82 1.79
N VAL A 143 -5.18 1.18 2.81
CA VAL A 143 -6.53 0.63 3.04
C VAL A 143 -7.57 1.74 2.92
N TYR A 144 -8.24 1.81 1.77
CA TYR A 144 -9.21 2.85 1.43
C TYR A 144 -10.66 2.50 1.77
N ALA A 145 -11.01 1.22 1.65
CA ALA A 145 -12.33 0.65 1.89
C ALA A 145 -12.19 -0.81 2.35
N GLY A 146 -13.28 -1.41 2.83
CA GLY A 146 -13.27 -2.73 3.45
C GLY A 146 -12.45 -2.79 4.74
N SER A 147 -11.78 -3.92 4.98
CA SER A 147 -10.88 -4.12 6.12
C SER A 147 -9.74 -5.09 5.81
N ALA A 148 -8.68 -5.05 6.62
CA ALA A 148 -7.59 -6.03 6.60
C ALA A 148 -7.38 -6.63 8.01
N LYS A 149 -7.52 -7.95 8.20
CA LYS A 149 -7.34 -8.52 9.55
C LYS A 149 -5.87 -8.59 9.97
N HIS A 150 -4.98 -8.96 9.04
CA HIS A 150 -3.54 -9.08 9.26
C HIS A 150 -2.76 -8.57 8.05
N ALA A 151 -1.86 -7.62 8.25
CA ALA A 151 -0.96 -7.09 7.25
C ALA A 151 0.49 -7.18 7.75
N GLU A 152 1.36 -7.84 6.98
CA GLU A 152 2.73 -8.13 7.39
C GLU A 152 3.71 -7.88 6.25
N PHE A 153 4.71 -7.04 6.50
CA PHE A 153 5.64 -6.58 5.47
C PHE A 153 7.08 -6.63 5.96
N GLN A 154 8.03 -6.93 5.08
CA GLN A 154 9.46 -6.88 5.41
C GLN A 154 9.91 -5.44 5.67
N ARG A 155 9.83 -4.61 4.63
CA ARG A 155 10.27 -3.19 4.63
C ARG A 155 9.44 -2.41 3.61
N ILE A 156 9.16 -1.14 3.91
CA ILE A 156 8.49 -0.23 2.98
C ILE A 156 9.36 0.99 2.75
N VAL A 157 9.63 1.31 1.49
CA VAL A 157 10.36 2.52 1.09
C VAL A 157 9.55 3.30 0.05
N THR A 158 9.30 4.59 0.33
CA THR A 158 8.58 5.46 -0.59
C THR A 158 9.38 6.72 -0.90
N HIS A 159 9.34 7.15 -2.16
CA HIS A 159 10.06 8.32 -2.65
C HIS A 159 9.13 9.31 -3.34
N ALA A 160 9.66 10.53 -3.49
CA ALA A 160 9.03 11.70 -4.07
C ALA A 160 7.99 12.38 -3.16
N ASN A 161 7.63 13.60 -3.54
CA ASN A 161 6.69 14.43 -2.78
C ASN A 161 5.32 13.76 -2.67
N ALA A 162 4.61 14.04 -1.58
CA ALA A 162 3.32 13.45 -1.24
C ALA A 162 3.32 11.91 -1.13
N SER A 163 4.50 11.27 -1.06
CA SER A 163 4.57 9.81 -0.95
C SER A 163 4.31 9.34 0.47
N VAL A 164 3.51 8.29 0.65
CA VAL A 164 3.15 7.81 1.99
C VAL A 164 3.57 6.36 2.16
N GLY A 165 4.33 6.03 3.21
CA GLY A 165 4.72 4.65 3.50
C GLY A 165 3.50 3.74 3.67
N ILE A 166 2.66 4.07 4.66
CA ILE A 166 1.41 3.38 4.94
C ILE A 166 0.30 4.41 5.18
N GLN A 167 -0.85 4.20 4.53
CA GLN A 167 -2.06 4.98 4.80
C GLN A 167 -3.23 4.07 5.17
N VAL A 168 -3.86 4.32 6.32
CA VAL A 168 -5.00 3.54 6.80
C VAL A 168 -6.20 4.45 7.00
N SER A 169 -7.29 4.21 6.26
CA SER A 169 -8.55 4.97 6.38
C SER A 169 -9.72 4.10 6.84
N ARG A 170 -9.45 2.81 7.12
CA ARG A 170 -10.42 1.79 7.51
C ARG A 170 -9.80 0.80 8.50
N PRO A 171 -10.59 -0.09 9.12
CA PRO A 171 -10.07 -1.01 10.11
C PRO A 171 -8.96 -1.94 9.57
N VAL A 172 -7.87 -2.01 10.35
CA VAL A 172 -6.81 -3.00 10.24
C VAL A 172 -6.67 -3.68 11.61
N GLY A 173 -6.63 -5.01 11.66
CA GLY A 173 -6.39 -5.71 12.92
C GLY A 173 -4.93 -5.55 13.34
N ILE A 174 -4.06 -6.40 12.77
CA ILE A 174 -2.64 -6.42 13.06
C ILE A 174 -1.85 -5.87 11.87
N LEU A 175 -0.93 -4.94 12.13
CA LEU A 175 0.05 -4.43 11.18
C LEU A 175 1.46 -4.70 11.70
N ILE A 176 2.22 -5.52 10.98
CA ILE A 176 3.61 -5.88 11.32
C ILE A 176 4.54 -5.39 10.20
N ILE A 177 5.59 -4.66 10.57
CA ILE A 177 6.74 -4.36 9.71
C ILE A 177 7.98 -4.92 10.38
N HIS A 178 8.69 -5.82 9.72
CA HIS A 178 9.87 -6.47 10.32
C HIS A 178 11.07 -5.52 10.42
N GLU A 179 11.24 -4.65 9.43
CA GLU A 179 12.28 -3.63 9.39
C GLU A 179 11.69 -2.21 9.48
N ASP A 180 12.04 -1.34 8.53
CA ASP A 180 11.72 0.07 8.55
C ASP A 180 10.53 0.41 7.64
N ILE A 181 9.81 1.46 8.04
CA ILE A 181 9.05 2.31 7.13
C ILE A 181 9.91 3.54 6.86
N GLU A 182 10.33 3.74 5.62
CA GLU A 182 11.19 4.84 5.24
C GLU A 182 10.61 5.66 4.08
N THR A 183 10.34 6.94 4.35
CA THR A 183 9.68 7.83 3.39
C THR A 183 10.55 9.05 3.08
N TYR A 184 10.65 9.37 1.80
CA TYR A 184 11.39 10.50 1.25
C TYR A 184 10.45 11.43 0.48
N GLY A 185 10.75 12.72 0.49
CA GLY A 185 9.96 13.75 -0.17
C GLY A 185 9.29 14.69 0.83
N GLY A 186 8.77 15.81 0.33
CA GLY A 186 7.99 16.77 1.11
C GLY A 186 6.53 16.76 0.67
N GLU A 187 5.86 17.91 0.80
CA GLU A 187 4.51 18.09 0.27
C GLU A 187 4.46 18.07 -1.25
N GLY A 188 3.34 17.57 -1.80
CA GLY A 188 3.06 17.59 -3.23
C GLY A 188 1.62 17.25 -3.57
N GLU A 189 1.32 17.23 -4.86
CA GLU A 189 0.03 16.80 -5.36
C GLU A 189 -0.05 15.26 -5.40
N SER A 190 -1.19 14.70 -5.02
CA SER A 190 -1.48 13.27 -5.13
C SER A 190 -2.92 13.08 -5.60
N LEU A 191 -3.15 12.02 -6.38
CA LEU A 191 -4.50 11.62 -6.74
C LEU A 191 -5.10 10.72 -5.65
N VAL A 192 -6.21 11.16 -5.06
CA VAL A 192 -6.96 10.42 -4.04
C VAL A 192 -8.37 10.21 -4.53
N LYS A 193 -8.73 8.96 -4.87
CA LYS A 193 -10.09 8.58 -5.31
C LYS A 193 -10.64 9.52 -6.40
N GLY A 194 -9.82 9.88 -7.39
CA GLY A 194 -10.21 10.76 -8.48
C GLY A 194 -10.04 12.27 -8.23
N VAL A 195 -9.50 12.69 -7.09
CA VAL A 195 -9.33 14.12 -6.77
C VAL A 195 -7.86 14.46 -6.52
N ILE A 196 -7.34 15.47 -7.22
CA ILE A 196 -5.99 16.01 -6.95
C ILE A 196 -6.02 16.75 -5.60
N THR A 197 -5.18 16.29 -4.68
CA THR A 197 -5.12 16.77 -3.30
C THR A 197 -3.67 17.04 -2.92
N GLN A 198 -3.42 18.12 -2.18
CA GLN A 198 -2.12 18.37 -1.58
C GLN A 198 -1.93 17.44 -0.38
N LEU A 199 -0.88 16.62 -0.38
CA LEU A 199 -0.55 15.70 0.72
C LEU A 199 0.90 15.88 1.14
N SER A 200 1.15 15.64 2.42
CA SER A 200 2.49 15.50 2.97
C SER A 200 3.03 14.08 2.76
N ALA A 201 4.36 13.94 2.66
CA ALA A 201 5.00 12.65 2.52
C ALA A 201 5.21 11.97 3.89
N ASP A 202 4.15 11.36 4.43
CA ASP A 202 4.14 10.77 5.77
C ASP A 202 4.68 9.32 5.79
N GLY A 203 5.25 8.89 6.92
CA GLY A 203 5.68 7.49 7.11
C GLY A 203 4.50 6.55 7.30
N LEU A 204 3.86 6.61 8.48
CA LEU A 204 2.61 5.92 8.81
C LEU A 204 1.52 6.95 9.08
N SER A 205 0.48 6.95 8.26
CA SER A 205 -0.67 7.86 8.37
C SER A 205 -1.96 7.08 8.64
N VAL A 206 -2.56 7.27 9.81
CA VAL A 206 -3.88 6.73 10.16
C VAL A 206 -4.89 7.87 10.06
N LYS A 207 -5.68 7.88 8.99
CA LYS A 207 -6.69 8.91 8.72
C LYS A 207 -7.92 8.74 9.60
N GLU A 208 -8.76 9.77 9.66
CA GLU A 208 -10.07 9.69 10.29
C GLU A 208 -10.86 8.47 9.75
N GLY A 209 -11.49 7.72 10.66
CA GLY A 209 -12.17 6.46 10.35
C GLY A 209 -11.26 5.23 10.19
N GLY A 210 -9.94 5.43 10.17
CA GLY A 210 -8.95 4.37 10.26
C GLY A 210 -8.73 3.93 11.71
N THR A 211 -8.68 2.62 11.94
CA THR A 211 -8.36 2.04 13.24
C THR A 211 -7.35 0.92 13.06
N ILE A 212 -6.34 0.86 13.91
CA ILE A 212 -5.41 -0.28 13.96
C ILE A 212 -5.42 -0.87 15.36
N ASP A 213 -5.73 -2.17 15.49
CA ASP A 213 -5.72 -2.81 16.82
C ASP A 213 -4.30 -2.96 17.35
N LYS A 214 -3.35 -3.35 16.50
CA LYS A 214 -1.95 -3.54 16.90
C LYS A 214 -0.99 -3.18 15.76
N VAL A 215 0.00 -2.36 16.09
CA VAL A 215 1.15 -2.04 15.23
C VAL A 215 2.44 -2.56 15.87
N GLU A 216 3.21 -3.33 15.13
CA GLU A 216 4.56 -3.76 15.51
C GLU A 216 5.56 -3.42 14.41
N ILE A 217 6.50 -2.53 14.71
CA ILE A 217 7.61 -2.16 13.82
C ILE A 217 8.91 -2.64 14.45
N GLY A 218 9.58 -3.59 13.79
CA GLY A 218 10.85 -4.15 14.23
C GLY A 218 12.03 -3.20 14.04
N GLY A 219 11.96 -2.32 13.05
CA GLY A 219 12.90 -1.24 12.81
C GLY A 219 12.31 0.13 13.17
N LYS A 220 12.51 1.11 12.27
CA LYS A 220 12.19 2.53 12.47
C LYS A 220 10.99 2.95 11.64
N ILE A 221 10.32 4.00 12.10
CA ILE A 221 9.50 4.85 11.23
C ILE A 221 10.32 6.11 10.97
N VAL A 222 10.74 6.34 9.72
CA VAL A 222 11.62 7.47 9.39
C VAL A 222 11.11 8.26 8.18
N THR A 223 11.09 9.58 8.33
CA THR A 223 10.86 10.51 7.23
C THR A 223 12.06 11.43 7.02
N ASN A 224 12.39 11.67 5.75
CA ASN A 224 13.63 12.35 5.36
C ASN A 224 13.42 13.74 4.74
N GLY A 225 12.22 14.10 4.27
CA GLY A 225 11.96 15.41 3.66
C GLY A 225 11.44 16.46 4.65
N PRO A 226 11.32 17.73 4.22
CA PRO A 226 10.89 18.83 5.07
C PRO A 226 9.35 18.89 5.21
N ASN A 227 8.87 19.43 6.34
CA ASN A 227 7.45 19.62 6.65
C ASN A 227 6.59 18.35 6.54
N VAL A 228 7.12 17.21 6.99
CA VAL A 228 6.42 15.91 6.94
C VAL A 228 6.30 15.26 8.31
N ASN A 229 5.49 14.19 8.41
CA ASN A 229 5.28 13.49 9.67
C ASN A 229 5.69 12.02 9.57
N SER A 230 6.51 11.53 10.51
CA SER A 230 6.87 10.10 10.52
C SER A 230 5.67 9.25 10.94
N LEU A 231 4.99 9.64 12.02
CA LEU A 231 3.71 9.08 12.45
C LEU A 231 2.66 10.18 12.48
N HIS A 232 1.56 9.99 11.74
CA HIS A 232 0.44 10.92 11.66
C HIS A 232 -0.86 10.19 12.03
N VAL A 233 -1.52 10.59 13.12
CA VAL A 233 -2.70 9.91 13.65
C VAL A 233 -3.89 10.87 13.76
N GLN A 234 -4.87 10.66 12.88
CA GLN A 234 -6.20 11.26 12.90
C GLN A 234 -7.30 10.24 13.25
N GLY A 235 -7.00 8.94 13.15
CA GLY A 235 -7.84 7.84 13.63
C GLY A 235 -7.36 7.26 14.96
N GLU A 236 -7.42 5.95 15.12
CA GLU A 236 -7.03 5.28 16.38
C GLU A 236 -6.00 4.16 16.15
N ILE A 237 -4.99 4.10 17.01
CA ILE A 237 -4.08 2.95 17.14
C ILE A 237 -4.14 2.48 18.59
N LYS A 238 -4.72 1.30 18.83
CA LYS A 238 -4.96 0.80 20.20
C LYS A 238 -3.66 0.41 20.89
N ALA A 239 -2.74 -0.23 20.16
CA ALA A 239 -1.42 -0.59 20.65
C ALA A 239 -0.37 -0.42 19.56
N ILE A 240 0.76 0.22 19.91
CA ILE A 240 1.89 0.40 19.01
C ILE A 240 3.20 0.06 19.73
N SER A 241 4.11 -0.59 19.00
CA SER A 241 5.51 -0.73 19.38
C SER A 241 6.39 -0.45 18.17
N VAL A 242 7.43 0.36 18.37
CA VAL A 242 8.42 0.70 17.33
C VAL A 242 9.80 0.51 17.95
N LYS A 243 10.43 -0.65 17.73
CA LYS A 243 11.67 -1.03 18.40
C LYS A 243 12.83 -0.09 18.06
N GLY A 244 12.88 0.38 16.81
CA GLY A 244 13.95 1.25 16.34
C GLY A 244 13.74 2.73 16.65
N GLY A 245 12.54 3.14 17.11
CA GLY A 245 12.15 4.53 17.32
C GLY A 245 11.52 5.22 16.09
N ILE A 246 11.00 6.43 16.31
CA ILE A 246 10.33 7.27 15.30
C ILE A 246 11.20 8.51 15.03
N TYR A 247 11.54 8.78 13.77
CA TYR A 247 12.50 9.81 13.37
C TYR A 247 11.97 10.73 12.28
N SER A 248 11.89 12.04 12.56
CA SER A 248 11.80 13.06 11.52
C SER A 248 13.16 13.73 11.31
N LYS A 249 13.71 13.61 10.09
CA LYS A 249 15.04 14.15 9.76
C LYS A 249 15.03 15.43 8.95
N GLY A 250 13.87 15.88 8.47
CA GLY A 250 13.78 17.10 7.67
C GLY A 250 13.31 18.31 8.47
N PHE A 251 13.73 19.50 8.03
CA PHE A 251 13.33 20.76 8.65
C PHE A 251 11.80 20.93 8.70
N GLY A 252 11.28 21.45 9.82
CA GLY A 252 9.85 21.68 10.02
C GLY A 252 9.00 20.40 10.14
N SER A 253 9.63 19.22 10.18
CA SER A 253 8.95 17.93 10.25
C SER A 253 8.72 17.48 11.69
N LYS A 254 7.64 16.74 11.92
CA LYS A 254 7.35 16.13 13.22
C LYS A 254 7.58 14.64 13.17
N ALA A 255 8.17 14.07 14.21
CA ALA A 255 8.26 12.62 14.32
C ALA A 255 6.85 12.08 14.60
N VAL A 256 6.07 12.77 15.44
CA VAL A 256 4.70 12.39 15.74
C VAL A 256 3.75 13.58 15.68
N LEU A 257 2.69 13.44 14.90
CA LEU A 257 1.56 14.37 14.85
C LEU A 257 0.26 13.61 15.15
N ILE A 258 -0.44 14.02 16.21
CA ILE A 258 -1.75 13.47 16.57
C ILE A 258 -2.78 14.60 16.44
N GLU A 259 -3.76 14.42 15.56
CA GLU A 259 -4.79 15.40 15.24
C GLU A 259 -6.18 14.78 15.42
N ASN A 260 -6.78 14.97 16.59
CA ASN A 260 -8.09 14.39 16.95
C ASN A 260 -8.14 12.85 16.96
N GLY A 261 -6.98 12.18 16.87
CA GLY A 261 -6.84 10.73 16.98
C GLY A 261 -6.37 10.25 18.35
N GLY A 262 -6.15 8.94 18.48
CA GLY A 262 -5.71 8.30 19.72
C GLY A 262 -4.60 7.28 19.51
N VAL A 263 -3.47 7.44 20.22
CA VAL A 263 -2.37 6.47 20.27
C VAL A 263 -1.56 6.68 21.56
N SER A 264 -1.14 5.58 22.20
CA SER A 264 -0.18 5.62 23.31
C SER A 264 1.24 5.37 22.82
N LEU A 265 2.17 6.28 23.11
CA LEU A 265 3.56 6.21 22.65
C LEU A 265 4.53 5.75 23.75
N ASN A 266 4.01 5.12 24.81
CA ASN A 266 4.80 4.73 25.97
C ASN A 266 5.95 3.78 25.57
N GLY A 267 7.18 4.14 25.95
CA GLY A 267 8.36 3.32 25.69
C GLY A 267 8.88 3.37 24.25
N ILE A 268 8.39 4.30 23.41
CA ILE A 268 8.90 4.52 22.06
C ILE A 268 9.85 5.71 22.07
N GLU A 269 11.06 5.53 21.53
CA GLU A 269 12.00 6.63 21.32
C GLU A 269 11.54 7.52 20.16
N ILE A 270 11.54 8.83 20.37
CA ILE A 270 11.08 9.83 19.41
C ILE A 270 12.20 10.84 19.18
N TYR A 271 12.55 11.04 17.91
CA TYR A 271 13.62 11.93 17.50
C TYR A 271 13.12 12.91 16.43
N GLU A 272 13.16 14.19 16.77
CA GLU A 272 12.80 15.27 15.85
C GLU A 272 14.03 16.13 15.59
N GLN A 273 14.28 16.46 14.33
CA GLN A 273 15.33 17.43 14.01
C GLN A 273 14.98 18.79 14.61
N SER A 274 15.86 19.32 15.46
CA SER A 274 15.69 20.64 16.08
C SER A 274 15.52 21.73 15.01
N THR A 275 14.52 22.59 15.19
CA THR A 275 14.36 23.82 14.42
C THR A 275 15.46 24.81 14.83
N ASN A 276 16.53 24.92 14.03
CA ASN A 276 17.48 26.04 14.11
C ASN A 276 17.05 27.16 13.16
#